data_AF-A0A6L8V325-F1
#
_entry.id   AF-A0A6L8V325-F1
#
_cell.length_a   1.000
_cell.length_b   1.000
_cell.length_c   1.000
_cell.angle_alpha   90.00
_cell.angle_beta   90.00
_cell.angle_gamma   90.00
#
_symmetry.space_group_name_H-M   'P 1'
#
loop_
_entity.id
_entity.type
_entity.pdbx_description
1 polymer ?
#
loop_
_entity_poly.entity_id
_entity_poly.type
_entity_poly.pdbx_seq_one_letter_code
_entity_poly.pdbx_strand_id
1 'polypeptide(L)'
;MKLAYINGQPKDDQLLEFIQTYTNECITTGSQSQVNWDQLESQNVISVYDENTLVGIGCMAGQPSIHVRPTYEHREIEHMVAKLLKAGI
;
A
#
# COMPACT_ATOMS: atom_id res chain seq x y z
N MET A 1 -2.47 -15.07 10.67
CA MET A 1 -2.60 -13.60 10.58
C MET A 1 -3.64 -13.27 9.51
N LYS A 2 -4.50 -12.27 9.74
CA LYS A 2 -5.67 -11.97 8.90
C LYS A 2 -5.51 -10.56 8.34
N LEU A 3 -5.36 -10.46 7.02
CA LEU A 3 -5.27 -9.17 6.33
C LEU A 3 -6.65 -8.53 6.21
N ALA A 4 -6.73 -7.24 6.46
CA ALA A 4 -7.92 -6.42 6.25
C ALA A 4 -7.67 -5.44 5.10
N TYR A 5 -8.60 -5.40 4.15
CA TYR A 5 -8.57 -4.48 3.01
C TYR A 5 -9.68 -3.46 3.20
N ILE A 6 -9.32 -2.18 3.22
CA ILE A 6 -10.22 -1.07 3.49
C ILE A 6 -10.22 -0.16 2.27
N ASN A 7 -11.38 0.10 1.67
CA ASN A 7 -11.50 1.17 0.68
C ASN A 7 -11.57 2.52 1.43
N GLY A 8 -10.43 3.19 1.47
CA GLY A 8 -10.25 4.43 2.19
C GLY A 8 -8.77 4.71 2.41
N GLN A 9 -8.47 6.00 2.53
CA GLN A 9 -7.14 6.43 2.94
C GLN A 9 -6.86 6.00 4.39
N PRO A 10 -5.63 5.61 4.70
CA PRO A 10 -5.22 5.37 6.08
C PRO A 10 -5.18 6.72 6.83
N LYS A 11 -5.10 6.67 8.16
CA LYS A 11 -4.83 7.88 8.94
C LYS A 11 -3.43 8.41 8.64
N ASP A 12 -3.23 9.72 8.70
CA ASP A 12 -1.95 10.39 8.43
C ASP A 12 -0.78 9.76 9.20
N ASP A 13 -0.97 9.50 10.51
CA ASP A 13 0.05 8.88 11.35
C ASP A 13 0.44 7.47 10.86
N GLN A 14 -0.55 6.69 10.43
CA GLN A 14 -0.33 5.33 9.91
C GLN A 14 0.35 5.35 8.54
N LEU A 15 0.00 6.34 7.71
CA LEU A 15 0.63 6.54 6.41
C LEU A 15 2.10 6.92 6.57
N LEU A 16 2.39 7.86 7.47
CA LEU A 16 3.75 8.31 7.75
C LEU A 16 4.63 7.17 8.26
N GLU A 17 4.11 6.37 9.21
CA GLU A 17 4.81 5.19 9.73
C GLU A 17 5.06 4.15 8.62
N PHE A 18 4.06 3.92 7.77
CA PHE A 18 4.19 3.01 6.63
C PHE A 18 5.24 3.50 5.64
N ILE A 19 5.24 4.77 5.25
CA ILE A 19 6.20 5.34 4.31
C ILE A 19 7.62 5.16 4.86
N GLN A 20 7.86 5.51 6.12
CA GLN A 20 9.17 5.34 6.76
C GLN A 20 9.62 3.88 6.77
N THR A 21 8.71 2.97 7.15
CA THR A 21 9.01 1.54 7.25
C THR A 21 9.25 0.93 5.87
N TYR A 22 8.39 1.23 4.90
CA TYR A 22 8.51 0.80 3.51
C TYR A 22 9.82 1.29 2.89
N THR A 23 10.15 2.58 3.03
CA THR A 23 11.41 3.14 2.51
C THR A 23 12.62 2.47 3.14
N ASN A 24 12.63 2.26 4.46
CA ASN A 24 13.72 1.55 5.14
C ASN A 24 13.85 0.09 4.67
N GLU A 25 12.73 -0.63 4.51
CA GLU A 25 12.73 -1.99 4.01
C GLU A 25 13.23 -2.06 2.56
N CYS A 26 12.77 -1.16 1.69
CA CYS A 26 13.23 -1.05 0.31
C CYS A 26 14.74 -0.77 0.21
N ILE A 27 15.27 0.15 1.02
CA ILE A 27 16.72 0.40 1.09
C ILE A 27 17.46 -0.88 1.52
N THR A 28 16.94 -1.58 2.52
CA THR A 28 17.56 -2.80 3.06
C THR A 28 17.55 -3.95 2.05
N THR A 29 16.49 -4.07 1.25
CA THR A 29 16.37 -5.10 0.21
C THR A 29 17.04 -4.69 -1.10
N GLY A 30 17.62 -3.48 -1.18
CA GLY A 30 18.27 -2.96 -2.39
C GLY A 30 17.30 -2.48 -3.46
N SER A 31 16.01 -2.36 -3.13
CA SER A 31 14.96 -1.90 -4.04
C SER A 31 14.87 -0.36 -4.01
N GLN A 32 15.24 0.30 -5.10
CA GLN A 32 15.19 1.77 -5.21
C GLN A 32 13.88 2.27 -5.84
N SER A 33 12.72 1.84 -5.32
CA SER A 33 11.45 2.43 -5.76
C SER A 33 11.30 3.84 -5.20
N GLN A 34 11.58 4.86 -6.03
CA GLN A 34 11.12 6.22 -5.79
C GLN A 34 9.59 6.25 -5.92
N VAL A 35 8.90 6.23 -4.78
CA VAL A 35 7.44 6.34 -4.75
C VAL A 35 7.06 7.81 -4.57
N ASN A 36 6.23 8.30 -5.47
CA ASN A 36 5.60 9.61 -5.34
C ASN A 36 4.30 9.46 -4.55
N TRP A 37 4.37 9.69 -3.23
CA TRP A 37 3.24 9.56 -2.32
C TRP A 37 2.17 10.64 -2.50
N ASP A 38 2.47 11.76 -3.18
CA ASP A 38 1.49 12.79 -3.50
C ASP A 38 0.40 12.27 -4.48
N GLN A 39 0.64 11.15 -5.17
CA GLN A 39 -0.35 10.51 -6.05
C GLN A 39 -1.43 9.73 -5.29
N LEU A 40 -1.31 9.59 -3.97
CA LEU A 40 -2.31 8.92 -3.12
C LEU A 40 -3.58 9.74 -2.90
N GLU A 41 -3.64 11.00 -3.34
CA GLU A 41 -4.85 11.83 -3.30
C GLU A 41 -5.97 11.38 -4.27
N SER A 42 -5.80 10.24 -4.93
CA SER A 42 -6.81 9.68 -5.83
C SER A 42 -8.07 9.21 -5.10
N GLN A 43 -9.22 9.24 -5.78
CA GLN A 43 -10.53 8.90 -5.19
C GLN A 43 -10.66 7.43 -4.75
N ASN A 44 -9.86 6.53 -5.33
CA ASN A 44 -9.89 5.10 -5.02
C ASN A 44 -8.57 4.68 -4.39
N VAL A 45 -8.58 4.48 -3.07
CA VAL A 45 -7.43 4.05 -2.28
C VAL A 45 -7.81 2.80 -1.50
N ILE A 46 -7.04 1.74 -1.64
CA ILE A 46 -7.17 0.53 -0.83
C ILE A 46 -6.02 0.48 0.16
N SER A 47 -6.36 0.56 1.44
CA SER A 47 -5.42 0.38 2.55
C SER A 47 -5.46 -1.06 3.04
N VAL A 48 -4.29 -1.67 3.25
CA VAL A 48 -4.15 -3.06 3.68
C VAL A 48 -3.50 -3.11 5.06
N TYR A 49 -4.16 -3.77 6.00
CA TYR A 49 -3.72 -3.87 7.38
C TYR A 49 -3.48 -5.31 7.81
N ASP A 50 -2.43 -5.53 8.61
CA ASP A 50 -2.25 -6.75 9.43
C ASP A 50 -2.29 -6.32 10.90
N GLU A 51 -3.22 -6.86 11.68
CA GLU A 51 -3.38 -6.60 13.12
C GLU A 51 -3.27 -5.11 13.53
N ASN A 52 -3.84 -4.21 12.71
CA ASN A 52 -3.89 -2.74 12.87
C ASN A 52 -2.65 -1.96 12.37
N THR A 53 -1.63 -2.65 11.86
CA THR A 53 -0.49 -2.03 11.18
C THR A 53 -0.76 -1.93 9.68
N LEU A 54 -0.51 -0.76 9.08
CA LEU A 54 -0.60 -0.58 7.63
C LEU A 54 0.58 -1.33 6.98
N VAL A 55 0.28 -2.27 6.10
CA VAL A 55 1.27 -3.14 5.43
C VAL A 55 1.29 -2.97 3.92
N GLY A 56 0.26 -2.33 3.37
CA GLY A 56 0.23 -1.98 1.96
C GLY A 56 -0.82 -0.91 1.67
N ILE A 57 -0.63 -0.22 0.57
CA ILE A 57 -1.55 0.79 0.04
C ILE A 57 -1.55 0.70 -1.47
N GLY A 58 -2.73 0.84 -2.08
CA GLY A 58 -2.84 1.00 -3.52
C GLY A 58 -3.80 2.11 -3.88
N CYS A 59 -3.52 2.83 -4.95
CA CYS A 59 -4.38 3.87 -5.48
C CYS A 59 -4.55 3.77 -6.99
N MET A 60 -5.63 4.36 -7.50
CA MET A 60 -5.92 4.42 -8.93
C MET A 60 -5.81 5.86 -9.45
N ALA A 61 -4.63 6.24 -9.93
CA ALA A 61 -4.31 7.58 -10.46
C ALA A 61 -4.03 7.52 -11.98
N GLY A 62 -4.96 6.95 -12.75
CA GLY A 62 -4.78 6.64 -14.18
C GLY A 62 -4.12 5.27 -14.44
N GLN A 63 -3.04 4.93 -13.72
CA GLN A 63 -2.52 3.55 -13.60
C GLN A 63 -2.55 3.10 -12.13
N PRO A 64 -2.72 1.78 -11.85
CA PRO A 64 -2.74 1.29 -10.48
C PRO A 64 -1.34 1.40 -9.88
N SER A 65 -1.19 2.25 -8.87
CA SER A 65 0.03 2.32 -8.06
C SER A 65 -0.19 1.51 -6.81
N ILE A 66 0.61 0.47 -6.58
CA ILE A 66 0.46 -0.43 -5.45
C ILE A 66 1.80 -0.55 -4.76
N HIS A 67 1.80 -0.33 -3.45
CA HIS A 67 2.98 -0.40 -2.61
C HIS A 67 2.67 -1.30 -1.44
N VAL A 68 3.41 -2.41 -1.35
CA VAL A 68 3.32 -3.36 -0.25
C VAL A 68 4.70 -3.44 0.39
N ARG A 69 4.75 -3.49 1.73
CA ARG A 69 6.01 -3.68 2.44
C ARG A 69 6.73 -4.91 1.89
N PRO A 70 8.04 -4.83 1.55
CA PRO A 70 8.81 -5.97 1.04
C PRO A 70 8.71 -7.22 1.93
N THR A 71 8.60 -7.04 3.25
CA THR A 71 8.36 -8.15 4.19
C THR A 71 7.07 -8.95 3.93
N TYR A 72 6.13 -8.41 3.15
CA TYR A 72 4.83 -8.98 2.82
C TYR A 72 4.66 -9.33 1.33
N GLU A 73 5.71 -9.19 0.51
CA GLU A 73 5.66 -9.35 -0.96
C GLU A 73 5.14 -10.73 -1.39
N HIS A 74 5.40 -11.78 -0.60
CA HIS A 74 4.95 -13.15 -0.88
C HIS A 74 3.46 -13.43 -0.61
N ARG A 75 2.69 -12.47 -0.10
CA ARG A 75 1.30 -12.70 0.34
C ARG A 75 0.22 -12.35 -0.70
N GLU A 76 0.59 -12.20 -1.98
CA GLU A 76 -0.32 -11.86 -3.09
C GLU A 76 -1.15 -10.57 -2.86
N ILE A 77 -0.70 -9.71 -1.93
CA ILE A 77 -1.40 -8.48 -1.54
C ILE A 77 -1.55 -7.56 -2.74
N GLU A 78 -0.49 -7.43 -3.53
CA GLU A 78 -0.50 -6.60 -4.74
C GLU A 78 -1.57 -7.06 -5.73
N HIS A 79 -1.70 -8.37 -5.93
CA HIS A 79 -2.67 -8.93 -6.85
C HIS A 79 -4.12 -8.70 -6.35
N MET A 80 -4.35 -8.81 -5.04
CA MET A 80 -5.65 -8.54 -4.45
C MET A 80 -6.02 -7.06 -4.53
N VAL A 81 -5.09 -6.17 -4.17
CA VAL A 81 -5.29 -4.72 -4.25
C VAL A 81 -5.57 -4.29 -5.70
N ALA A 82 -4.83 -4.84 -6.68
CA ALA A 82 -5.08 -4.57 -8.09
C ALA A 82 -6.49 -4.98 -8.53
N LYS A 83 -7.00 -6.12 -8.05
CA LYS A 83 -8.38 -6.56 -8.32
C LYS A 83 -9.41 -5.62 -7.70
N LEU A 84 -9.21 -5.22 -6.45
CA LEU A 84 -10.11 -4.30 -5.74
C LEU A 84 -10.16 -2.92 -6.40
N LEU A 85 -9.00 -2.36 -6.76
CA LEU A 85 -8.91 -1.08 -7.48
C LEU A 85 -9.62 -1.13 -8.84
N LYS A 86 -9.47 -2.24 -9.59
CA LYS A 86 -10.16 -2.44 -10.89
C LYS A 86 -11.66 -2.65 -10.75
N ALA A 87 -12.10 -3.23 -9.64
CA ALA A 87 -13.52 -3.42 -9.37
C ALA A 87 -14.24 -2.11 -9.01
N GLY A 88 -13.50 -1.02 -8.77
CA GLY A 88 -14.05 0.32 -8.52
C GLY A 88 -14.87 0.40 -7.23
N ILE A 89 -14.55 -0.46 -6.25
CA ILE A 89 -15.25 -0.56 -4.97
C ILE A 89 -14.63 0.38 -3.96
#